data_AF-A0A4R0DD79-F1
#
_entry.id   AF-A0A4R0DD79-F1
#
_cell.length_a   1.000
_cell.length_b   1.000
_cell.length_c   1.000
_cell.angle_alpha   90.00
_cell.angle_beta   90.00
_cell.angle_gamma   90.00
#
_symmetry.space_group_name_H-M   'P 1'
#
loop_
_entity.id
_entity.type
_entity.pdbx_description
1 polymer ?
#
loop_
_entity_poly.entity_id
_entity_poly.type
_entity_poly.pdbx_seq_one_letter_code
_entity_poly.pdbx_strand_id
1 'polypeptide(L)'
;MTEYKITKLKDLLNIPVDRVDDCLDELKDGLKLMHAQMAAFEIPVSDAVFDSFTWKDDGAKDMTSNAHFSCGGVVQVKVDRND
;
A
#
# COMPACT_ATOMS: atom_id res chain seq x y z
N MET A 1 2.06 6.22 -17.95
CA MET A 1 1.87 6.00 -16.51
C MET A 1 0.40 5.76 -16.26
N THR A 2 0.07 4.58 -15.73
CA THR A 2 -1.31 4.21 -15.39
C THR A 2 -1.39 4.10 -13.87
N GLU A 3 -2.39 4.73 -13.27
CA GLU A 3 -2.62 4.67 -11.82
C GLU A 3 -3.76 3.69 -11.51
N TYR A 4 -3.53 2.81 -10.55
CA TYR A 4 -4.47 1.79 -10.09
C TYR A 4 -4.82 2.05 -8.63
N LYS A 5 -6.10 2.32 -8.35
CA LYS A 5 -6.62 2.36 -6.98
C LYS A 5 -7.25 1.00 -6.65
N ILE A 6 -6.60 0.27 -5.74
CA ILE A 6 -7.02 -1.06 -5.30
C ILE A 6 -7.81 -0.95 -4.00
N THR A 7 -9.08 -1.31 -4.09
CA THR A 7 -10.03 -1.39 -2.97
C THR A 7 -10.67 -2.76 -2.84
N LYS A 8 -10.56 -3.61 -3.86
CA LYS A 8 -11.23 -4.90 -4.00
C LYS A 8 -10.56 -5.75 -5.09
N LEU A 9 -10.88 -7.04 -5.11
CA LEU A 9 -10.29 -8.02 -6.03
C LEU A 9 -10.35 -7.62 -7.50
N LYS A 10 -11.48 -7.06 -7.97
CA LYS A 10 -11.60 -6.66 -9.38
C LYS A 10 -10.58 -5.59 -9.80
N ASP A 11 -10.10 -4.77 -8.86
CA ASP A 11 -9.13 -3.72 -9.14
C ASP A 11 -7.74 -4.34 -9.37
N LEU A 12 -7.40 -5.39 -8.60
CA LEU A 12 -6.19 -6.19 -8.83
C LEU A 12 -6.24 -6.92 -10.17
N LEU A 13 -7.40 -7.48 -10.54
CA LEU A 13 -7.57 -8.18 -11.82
C LEU A 13 -7.53 -7.25 -13.05
N ASN A 14 -7.64 -5.94 -12.85
CA ASN A 14 -7.50 -4.95 -13.93
C ASN A 14 -6.03 -4.59 -14.20
N ILE A 15 -5.10 -5.03 -13.36
CA ILE A 15 -3.66 -4.86 -13.60
C ILE A 15 -3.22 -5.85 -14.67
N PRO A 16 -2.46 -5.41 -15.70
CA PRO A 16 -1.87 -6.31 -16.69
C PRO A 16 -1.08 -7.44 -16.02
N VAL A 17 -1.27 -8.68 -16.47
CA VAL A 17 -0.72 -9.88 -15.81
C VAL A 17 0.81 -9.81 -15.67
N ASP A 18 1.49 -9.26 -16.67
CA ASP A 18 2.95 -9.08 -16.69
C ASP A 18 3.46 -8.02 -15.68
N ARG A 19 2.56 -7.23 -15.09
CA ARG A 19 2.87 -6.16 -14.13
C ARG A 19 2.36 -6.42 -12.72
N VAL A 20 1.66 -7.54 -12.52
CA VAL A 20 1.15 -7.93 -11.19
C VAL A 20 2.29 -8.10 -10.19
N ASP A 21 3.41 -8.67 -10.62
CA ASP A 21 4.58 -8.87 -9.75
C ASP A 21 5.14 -7.55 -9.23
N ASP A 22 5.30 -6.54 -10.10
CA ASP A 22 5.76 -5.20 -9.70
C ASP A 22 4.81 -4.57 -8.66
N CYS A 23 3.50 -4.61 -8.94
CA CYS A 23 2.47 -4.09 -8.04
C CYS A 23 2.50 -4.78 -6.66
N LEU A 24 2.65 -6.11 -6.63
CA LEU A 24 2.68 -6.86 -5.38
C LEU A 24 3.99 -6.66 -4.61
N ASP A 25 5.10 -6.43 -5.30
CA ASP A 25 6.38 -6.13 -4.69
C ASP A 25 6.37 -4.77 -3.97
N GLU A 26 5.74 -3.77 -4.56
CA GLU A 26 5.55 -2.48 -3.91
C GLU A 26 4.58 -2.56 -2.72
N LEU A 27 3.46 -3.25 -2.86
CA LEU A 27 2.53 -3.49 -1.75
C LEU A 27 3.23 -4.20 -0.58
N LYS A 28 4.04 -5.22 -0.88
CA LYS A 28 4.84 -5.94 0.12
C LYS A 28 5.75 -4.98 0.91
N ASP A 29 6.42 -4.05 0.25
CA ASP A 29 7.29 -3.10 0.93
C ASP A 29 6.50 -2.06 1.75
N GLY A 30 5.34 -1.61 1.25
CA GLY A 30 4.39 -0.81 2.02
C GLY A 30 3.92 -1.47 3.30
N LEU A 31 3.56 -2.76 3.23
CA LEU A 31 3.11 -3.54 4.38
C LEU A 31 4.21 -3.69 5.44
N LYS A 32 5.47 -3.90 5.04
CA LYS A 32 6.60 -3.93 5.99
C LYS A 32 6.75 -2.61 6.75
N LEU A 33 6.62 -1.48 6.04
CA LEU A 33 6.72 -0.15 6.64
C LEU A 33 5.55 0.13 7.59
N MET A 34 4.33 -0.24 7.21
CA MET A 34 3.16 -0.15 8.10
C MET A 34 3.36 -0.98 9.37
N HIS A 35 3.84 -2.22 9.25
CA HIS A 35 4.15 -3.06 10.41
C HIS A 35 5.16 -2.39 11.36
N ALA A 36 6.23 -1.81 10.81
CA ALA A 36 7.22 -1.09 11.61
C ALA A 36 6.63 0.14 12.31
N GLN A 37 5.76 0.90 11.64
CA GLN A 37 5.08 2.06 12.21
C GLN A 37 4.11 1.66 13.32
N MET A 38 3.28 0.64 13.09
CA MET A 38 2.35 0.15 14.11
C MET A 38 3.07 -0.33 15.36
N ALA A 39 4.20 -1.04 15.20
CA ALA A 39 5.05 -1.42 16.31
C ALA A 39 5.64 -0.21 17.05
N ALA A 40 6.10 0.82 16.32
CA ALA A 40 6.68 2.02 16.90
C ALA A 40 5.68 2.89 17.67
N PHE A 41 4.41 2.91 17.24
CA PHE A 41 3.33 3.66 17.88
C PHE A 41 2.49 2.80 18.84
N GLU A 42 2.91 1.57 19.12
CA GLU A 42 2.20 0.60 19.97
C GLU A 42 0.73 0.39 19.56
N ILE A 43 0.44 0.51 18.26
CA ILE A 43 -0.90 0.31 17.70
C ILE A 43 -1.12 -1.19 17.46
N PRO A 44 -2.15 -1.81 18.05
CA PRO A 44 -2.47 -3.21 17.80
C PRO A 44 -2.81 -3.46 16.33
N VAL A 45 -2.29 -4.55 15.75
CA VAL A 45 -2.64 -4.95 14.36
C VAL A 45 -4.14 -5.19 14.19
N SER A 46 -4.84 -5.58 15.26
CA SER A 46 -6.31 -5.74 15.25
C SER A 46 -7.08 -4.45 14.97
N ASP A 47 -6.45 -3.29 15.17
CA ASP A 47 -7.04 -1.98 14.91
C ASP A 47 -6.75 -1.44 13.50
N ALA A 48 -5.93 -2.14 12.72
CA ALA A 48 -5.64 -1.76 11.33
C ALA A 48 -6.81 -2.10 10.41
N VAL A 49 -7.31 -1.09 9.70
CA VAL A 49 -8.27 -1.25 8.60
C VAL A 49 -7.61 -0.84 7.30
N PHE A 50 -7.53 -1.78 6.36
CA PHE A 50 -7.10 -1.50 5.00
C PHE A 50 -8.23 -0.80 4.23
N ASP A 51 -8.01 0.45 3.83
CA ASP A 51 -8.98 1.21 3.02
C ASP A 51 -8.66 1.10 1.53
N SER A 52 -7.48 1.57 1.14
CA SER A 52 -7.06 1.56 -0.26
C SER A 52 -5.54 1.59 -0.43
N PHE A 53 -5.10 0.98 -1.53
CA PHE A 53 -3.73 1.04 -2.00
C PHE A 53 -3.72 1.63 -3.41
N THR A 54 -2.89 2.66 -3.63
CA THR A 54 -2.72 3.25 -4.96
C THR A 54 -1.35 2.89 -5.48
N TRP A 55 -1.33 2.24 -6.63
CA TRP A 55 -0.11 1.87 -7.35
C TRP A 55 -0.01 2.65 -8.65
N LYS A 56 1.20 3.10 -8.98
CA LYS A 56 1.50 3.74 -10.25
C LYS A 56 2.40 2.84 -11.05
N ASP A 57 1.94 2.49 -12.24
CA ASP A 57 2.79 1.86 -13.23
C ASP A 57 3.61 2.91 -13.97
N ASP A 58 4.75 3.29 -13.39
CA ASP A 58 5.73 4.22 -13.96
C ASP A 58 7.16 3.65 -14.05
N GLY A 59 7.37 2.43 -13.55
CA GLY A 59 8.70 1.81 -13.50
C GLY A 59 9.60 2.38 -12.41
N ALA A 60 9.12 3.34 -11.62
CA ALA A 60 9.67 3.67 -10.32
C ALA A 60 9.13 2.67 -9.29
N LYS A 61 9.69 2.71 -8.08
CA LYS A 61 9.25 1.90 -6.93
C LYS A 61 8.67 2.82 -5.87
N ASP A 62 7.72 3.66 -6.27
CA ASP A 62 7.03 4.58 -5.38
C ASP A 62 5.56 4.21 -5.16
N MET A 63 5.21 4.07 -3.88
CA MET A 63 3.91 3.56 -3.47
C MET A 63 3.23 4.53 -2.51
N THR A 64 1.93 4.73 -2.67
CA THR A 64 1.10 5.40 -1.64
C THR A 64 -0.01 4.47 -1.15
N SER A 65 -0.05 4.22 0.15
CA SER A 65 -1.11 3.43 0.80
C SER A 65 -1.74 4.20 1.93
N ASN A 66 -3.07 4.11 2.07
CA ASN A 66 -3.83 4.77 3.12
C ASN A 66 -4.40 3.70 4.06
N ALA A 67 -4.08 3.83 5.35
CA ALA A 67 -4.63 3.02 6.42
C ALA A 67 -5.39 3.90 7.40
N HIS A 68 -6.56 3.43 7.84
CA HIS A 68 -7.32 4.04 8.91
C HIS A 68 -7.23 3.16 10.15
N PHE A 69 -7.12 3.79 11.31
CA PHE A 69 -7.17 3.10 12.60
C PHE A 69 -8.51 3.33 13.27
N SER A 70 -8.97 2.33 14.03
CA SER A 70 -10.21 2.39 14.81
C SER A 70 -10.27 3.60 15.76
N CYS A 71 -9.12 4.13 16.18
CA CYS A 71 -8.99 5.33 17.01
C CYS A 71 -9.22 6.67 16.26
N GLY A 72 -9.56 6.63 14.96
CA GLY A 72 -9.80 7.82 14.14
C GLY A 72 -8.54 8.41 13.49
N GLY A 73 -7.39 7.76 13.65
CA GLY A 73 -6.14 8.15 12.98
C GLY A 73 -6.12 7.71 11.50
N VAL A 74 -5.56 8.55 10.64
CA VAL A 74 -5.24 8.22 9.24
C VAL A 74 -3.73 8.21 9.11
N VAL A 75 -3.15 7.12 8.62
CA VAL A 75 -1.75 7.08 8.20
C VAL A 75 -1.70 6.89 6.69
N GLN A 76 -1.06 7.85 6.03
CA GLN A 76 -0.63 7.72 4.65
C GLN A 76 0.83 7.27 4.66
N VAL A 77 1.07 6.10 4.09
CA VAL A 77 2.42 5.58 3.88
C VAL A 77 2.82 5.89 2.45
N LYS A 78 3.85 6.71 2.30
CA LYS A 78 4.54 6.90 1.03
C LYS A 78 5.90 6.22 1.09
N VAL A 79 6.14 5.28 0.17
CA VAL A 79 7.45 4.68 -0.04
C VAL A 79 7.99 5.34 -1.30
N ASP A 80 9.16 5.97 -1.20
CA ASP A 80 9.92 6.49 -2.34
C ASP A 80 11.28 5.78 -2.33
N ARG A 81 11.52 4.86 -3.26
CA ARG A 81 12.84 4.24 -3.44
C ARG A 81 13.65 5.08 -4.43
N ASN A 82 14.65 5.80 -3.93
CA ASN A 82 15.78 6.21 -4.76
C ASN A 82 16.81 5.07 -4.70
N ASP A 83 16.88 4.25 -5.75
CA ASP A 83 18.04 3.37 -5.98
C ASP A 83 19.23 4.21 -6.47
#